data_AF-N0B084-F1
#
_entry.id   AF-N0B084-F1
#
_cell.length_a   1.000
_cell.length_b   1.000
_cell.length_c   1.000
_cell.angle_alpha   90.00
_cell.angle_beta   90.00
_cell.angle_gamma   90.00
#
_symmetry.space_group_name_H-M   'P 1'
#
loop_
_entity.id
_entity.type
_entity.pdbx_description
1 polymer ?
#
loop_
_entity_poly.entity_id
_entity_poly.type
_entity_poly.pdbx_seq_one_letter_code
_entity_poly.pdbx_strand_id
1 'polypeptide(L)'
;MEHYLPDYVKIVLLFYLGGENMKRMSFEPPTDHYDEQIEAIDEQICNLIKQWKDLSNNNPGFPTKQLITNWAKEYNFYEDFLNSVFADFLNEEIYRPIVEPKGFLKNIPLLKSFEKDNKFYSVTFVRQFENASVVHLNIDRISSDEMFEWHQREHTYFELSIVGEGTHYDCRNEGGGGSRGHESFTFIVSPSLPDDISKYKLVFKEYKVPFQKPTGYEFVI
;
A
#
# COMPACT_ATOMS: atom_id res chain seq x y z
N MET A 1 20.87 10.30 26.92
CA MET A 1 21.57 10.48 25.64
C MET A 1 20.61 9.93 24.59
N GLU A 2 19.66 10.75 24.18
CA GLU A 2 18.65 10.37 23.18
C GLU A 2 19.35 10.28 21.83
N HIS A 3 19.43 9.08 21.28
CA HIS A 3 19.89 8.87 19.91
C HIS A 3 18.81 9.42 18.97
N TYR A 4 19.02 10.64 18.49
CA TYR A 4 18.33 11.18 17.32
C TYR A 4 18.70 10.31 16.12
N LEU A 5 17.76 9.48 15.67
CA LEU A 5 17.87 8.82 14.37
C LEU A 5 17.85 9.90 13.28
N PRO A 6 18.76 9.84 12.27
CA PRO A 6 18.75 10.73 11.12
C PRO A 6 17.39 10.69 10.41
N ASP A 7 16.95 11.81 9.84
CA ASP A 7 15.61 11.94 9.26
C ASP A 7 15.30 10.91 8.15
N TYR A 8 16.32 10.39 7.46
CA TYR A 8 16.16 9.28 6.50
C TYR A 8 15.76 7.96 7.14
N VAL A 9 16.23 7.67 8.36
CA VAL A 9 15.87 6.43 9.09
C VAL A 9 14.44 6.54 9.65
N LYS A 10 13.98 7.75 9.99
CA LYS A 10 12.57 8.00 10.31
C LYS A 10 11.67 7.81 9.10
N ILE A 11 12.10 8.22 7.90
CA ILE A 11 11.36 8.02 6.65
C ILE A 11 11.16 6.53 6.38
N VAL A 12 12.22 5.71 6.49
CA VAL A 12 12.11 4.25 6.30
C VAL A 12 11.20 3.62 7.37
N LEU A 13 11.35 3.98 8.65
CA LEU A 13 10.48 3.46 9.73
C LEU A 13 9.01 3.92 9.62
N LEU A 14 8.75 5.13 9.11
CA LEU A 14 7.40 5.63 8.83
C LEU A 14 6.73 4.86 7.68
N PHE A 15 7.48 4.42 6.67
CA PHE A 15 6.94 3.51 5.64
C PHE A 15 6.51 2.15 6.20
N TYR A 16 7.16 1.66 7.27
CA TYR A 16 6.84 0.36 7.89
C TYR A 16 5.71 0.42 8.93
N LEU A 17 5.39 1.59 9.50
CA LEU A 17 4.50 1.73 10.65
C LEU A 17 3.35 2.73 10.40
N GLY A 18 2.63 2.55 9.30
CA GLY A 18 1.22 2.94 9.19
C GLY A 18 0.90 4.33 8.63
N GLY A 19 -0.13 4.35 7.77
CA GLY A 19 -1.29 5.21 7.99
C GLY A 19 -1.44 6.47 7.16
N GLU A 20 -0.38 7.09 6.66
CA GLU A 20 -0.50 8.33 5.87
C GLU A 20 0.43 8.31 4.65
N ASN A 21 -0.15 8.45 3.45
CA ASN A 21 0.61 8.79 2.24
C ASN A 21 1.17 10.20 2.44
N MET A 22 2.39 10.29 2.98
CA MET A 22 3.19 11.49 2.79
C MET A 22 3.34 11.69 1.28
N LYS A 23 2.81 12.80 0.75
CA LYS A 23 3.21 13.31 -0.56
C LYS A 23 4.72 13.20 -0.61
N ARG A 24 5.24 12.40 -1.56
CA ARG A 24 6.69 12.25 -1.72
C ARG A 24 7.25 13.66 -1.84
N MET A 25 7.94 14.10 -0.79
CA MET A 25 8.65 15.38 -0.84
C MET A 25 9.58 15.27 -2.05
N SER A 26 9.63 16.32 -2.86
CA SER A 26 10.58 16.37 -3.96
C SER A 26 11.98 16.18 -3.38
N PHE A 27 12.53 14.99 -3.57
CA PHE A 27 13.90 14.68 -3.21
C PHE A 27 14.74 14.95 -4.44
N GLU A 28 15.60 15.96 -4.35
CA GLU A 28 16.62 16.20 -5.35
C GLU A 28 17.89 15.50 -4.87
N PRO A 29 18.30 14.39 -5.50
CA PRO A 29 19.48 13.66 -5.07
C PRO A 29 20.74 14.51 -5.26
N PRO A 30 21.69 14.48 -4.31
CA PRO A 30 22.96 15.18 -4.47
C PRO A 30 23.79 14.46 -5.54
N THR A 31 23.86 15.04 -6.74
CA THR A 31 24.59 14.46 -7.90
C THR A 31 25.99 15.03 -8.08
N ASP A 32 26.36 16.05 -7.31
CA ASP A 32 27.63 16.79 -7.41
C ASP A 32 28.89 15.92 -7.25
N HIS A 33 28.76 14.74 -6.64
CA HIS A 33 29.86 13.82 -6.34
C HIS A 33 29.71 12.46 -7.04
N TYR A 34 28.82 12.34 -8.02
CA TYR A 34 28.67 11.09 -8.76
C TYR A 34 29.93 10.81 -9.59
N ASP A 35 30.49 9.61 -9.42
CA ASP A 35 31.66 9.15 -10.18
C ASP A 35 31.18 8.34 -11.38
N GLU A 36 31.40 8.83 -12.60
CA GLU A 36 30.99 8.11 -13.82
C GLU A 36 31.63 6.72 -13.95
N GLN A 37 32.73 6.44 -13.24
CA GLN A 37 33.34 5.11 -13.23
C GLN A 37 32.44 4.03 -12.62
N ILE A 38 31.46 4.41 -11.78
CA ILE A 38 30.52 3.47 -11.17
C ILE A 38 29.24 3.27 -12.01
N GLU A 39 29.04 3.99 -13.11
CA GLU A 39 27.85 3.89 -13.96
C GLU A 39 27.60 2.45 -14.45
N ALA A 40 28.66 1.77 -14.89
CA ALA A 40 28.57 0.38 -15.34
C ALA A 40 28.20 -0.60 -14.20
N ILE A 41 28.47 -0.24 -12.94
CA ILE A 41 28.06 -1.02 -11.76
C ILE A 41 26.59 -0.75 -11.47
N ASP A 42 26.15 0.51 -11.52
CA ASP A 42 24.75 0.88 -11.30
C ASP A 42 23.82 0.24 -12.33
N GLU A 43 24.22 0.21 -13.60
CA GLU A 43 23.48 -0.49 -14.65
C GLU A 43 23.39 -2.01 -14.35
N GLN A 44 24.47 -2.61 -13.86
CA GLN A 44 24.47 -4.02 -13.45
C GLN A 44 23.53 -4.27 -12.28
N ILE A 45 23.47 -3.37 -11.30
CA ILE A 45 22.51 -3.45 -10.19
C ILE A 45 21.08 -3.43 -10.74
N CYS A 46 20.73 -2.51 -11.65
CA CYS A 46 19.42 -2.48 -12.29
C CYS A 46 19.09 -3.80 -13.02
N ASN A 47 20.06 -4.34 -13.76
CA ASN A 47 19.89 -5.61 -14.47
C ASN A 47 19.69 -6.80 -13.50
N LEU A 48 20.42 -6.84 -12.39
CA LEU A 48 20.27 -7.88 -11.36
C LEU A 48 18.92 -7.79 -10.65
N ILE A 49 18.44 -6.58 -10.34
CA ILE A 49 17.10 -6.39 -9.75
C ILE A 49 16.04 -6.91 -10.71
N LYS A 50 16.14 -6.60 -12.01
CA LYS A 50 15.21 -7.12 -13.02
C LYS A 50 15.23 -8.65 -13.08
N GLN A 51 16.41 -9.25 -13.18
CA GLN A 51 16.55 -10.71 -13.22
C GLN A 51 15.96 -11.38 -11.97
N TRP A 52 16.18 -10.78 -10.80
CA TRP A 52 15.63 -11.25 -9.54
C TRP A 52 14.09 -11.22 -9.52
N LYS A 53 13.46 -10.18 -10.07
CA LYS A 53 12.00 -10.10 -10.25
C LYS A 53 11.47 -11.17 -11.20
N ASP A 54 12.13 -11.35 -12.33
CA ASP A 54 11.73 -12.32 -13.36
C ASP A 54 11.81 -13.76 -12.81
N LEU A 55 12.89 -14.09 -12.08
CA LEU A 55 13.08 -15.42 -11.49
C LEU A 55 12.07 -15.74 -10.37
N SER A 56 11.61 -14.73 -9.66
CA SER A 56 10.68 -14.88 -8.55
C SER A 56 9.21 -14.72 -8.93
N ASN A 57 8.93 -14.46 -10.22
CA ASN A 57 7.58 -14.14 -10.70
C ASN A 57 6.92 -13.02 -9.88
N ASN A 58 7.68 -11.94 -9.63
CA ASN A 58 7.28 -10.80 -8.81
C ASN A 58 6.92 -11.15 -7.34
N ASN A 59 7.38 -12.30 -6.84
CA ASN A 59 7.22 -12.71 -5.45
C ASN A 59 8.56 -13.21 -4.86
N PRO A 60 9.51 -12.29 -4.63
CA PRO A 60 10.88 -12.65 -4.28
C PRO A 60 11.06 -13.23 -2.88
N GLY A 61 10.08 -13.08 -1.99
CA GLY A 61 10.26 -13.36 -0.58
C GLY A 61 11.34 -12.47 0.05
N PHE A 62 11.97 -12.97 1.11
CA PHE A 62 12.98 -12.23 1.85
C PHE A 62 14.17 -13.14 2.20
N PRO A 63 15.44 -12.66 2.12
CA PRO A 63 16.59 -13.46 2.51
C PRO A 63 16.51 -13.90 3.98
N THR A 64 16.96 -15.12 4.27
CA THR A 64 16.98 -15.59 5.67
C THR A 64 17.96 -14.78 6.51
N LYS A 65 17.72 -14.69 7.82
CA LYS A 65 18.65 -14.04 8.77
C LYS A 65 20.08 -14.56 8.63
N GLN A 66 20.25 -15.86 8.43
CA GLN A 66 21.58 -16.46 8.26
C GLN A 66 22.28 -15.96 6.98
N LEU A 67 21.56 -15.79 5.87
CA LEU A 67 22.12 -15.23 4.64
C LEU A 67 22.54 -13.77 4.85
N ILE A 68 21.68 -12.94 5.47
CA ILE A 68 21.98 -11.54 5.78
C ILE A 68 23.24 -11.43 6.65
N THR A 69 23.33 -12.19 7.75
CA THR A 69 24.52 -12.19 8.63
C THR A 69 25.78 -12.61 7.87
N ASN A 70 25.70 -13.61 6.99
CA ASN A 70 26.84 -14.07 6.22
C ASN A 70 27.32 -13.02 5.23
N TRP A 71 26.42 -12.43 4.43
CA TRP A 71 26.75 -11.41 3.44
C TRP A 71 27.22 -10.10 4.09
N ALA A 72 26.61 -9.69 5.21
CA ALA A 72 27.05 -8.53 5.98
C ALA A 72 28.52 -8.68 6.39
N LYS A 73 28.90 -9.86 6.89
CA LYS A 73 30.29 -10.14 7.25
C LYS A 73 31.22 -10.23 6.05
N GLU A 74 30.80 -10.90 4.98
CA GLU A 74 31.62 -11.15 3.78
C GLU A 74 31.94 -9.85 3.03
N TYR A 75 30.94 -9.00 2.81
CA TYR A 75 31.05 -7.76 2.04
C TYR A 75 31.23 -6.52 2.92
N ASN A 76 31.38 -6.70 4.23
CA ASN A 76 31.57 -5.61 5.21
C ASN A 76 30.41 -4.58 5.19
N PHE A 77 29.17 -5.08 5.22
CA PHE A 77 27.96 -4.27 5.39
C PHE A 77 27.39 -4.38 6.80
N TYR A 78 26.56 -3.41 7.18
CA TYR A 78 25.68 -3.55 8.35
C TYR A 78 24.47 -4.44 8.00
N GLU A 79 24.06 -5.32 8.91
CA GLU A 79 22.90 -6.19 8.69
C GLU A 79 21.62 -5.37 8.43
N ASP A 80 21.41 -4.28 9.17
CA ASP A 80 20.23 -3.41 9.02
C ASP A 80 20.19 -2.69 7.66
N PHE A 81 21.35 -2.38 7.07
CA PHE A 81 21.44 -1.84 5.72
C PHE A 81 20.94 -2.86 4.70
N LEU A 82 21.42 -4.11 4.78
CA LEU A 82 20.96 -5.17 3.89
C LEU A 82 19.48 -5.47 4.09
N ASN A 83 19.01 -5.51 5.34
CA ASN A 83 17.58 -5.67 5.63
C ASN A 83 16.75 -4.58 4.96
N SER A 84 17.18 -3.32 5.03
CA SER A 84 16.47 -2.20 4.40
C SER A 84 16.43 -2.35 2.87
N VAL A 85 17.57 -2.66 2.23
CA VAL A 85 17.64 -2.87 0.77
C VAL A 85 16.70 -3.97 0.31
N PHE A 86 16.73 -5.13 0.95
CA PHE A 86 15.84 -6.24 0.57
C PHE A 86 14.37 -5.96 0.92
N ALA A 87 14.11 -5.13 1.92
CA ALA A 87 12.76 -4.77 2.30
C ALA A 87 12.16 -3.73 1.34
N ASP A 88 12.99 -2.85 0.76
CA ASP A 88 12.60 -1.99 -0.37
C ASP A 88 12.30 -2.82 -1.62
N PHE A 89 13.13 -3.82 -1.93
CA PHE A 89 12.88 -4.69 -3.06
C PHE A 89 11.60 -5.52 -2.91
N LEU A 90 11.29 -5.97 -1.69
CA LEU A 90 10.04 -6.68 -1.39
C LEU A 90 8.80 -5.78 -1.58
N ASN A 91 8.93 -4.48 -1.36
CA ASN A 91 7.82 -3.53 -1.36
C ASN A 91 7.90 -2.53 -2.52
N GLU A 92 8.48 -2.91 -3.67
CA GLU A 92 8.67 -2.00 -4.81
C GLU A 92 7.36 -1.29 -5.25
N GLU A 93 6.22 -1.94 -5.09
CA GLU A 93 4.90 -1.40 -5.42
C GLU A 93 4.56 -0.08 -4.71
N ILE A 94 5.17 0.20 -3.54
CA ILE A 94 5.02 1.50 -2.86
C ILE A 94 5.60 2.65 -3.69
N TYR A 95 6.52 2.33 -4.61
CA TYR A 95 7.18 3.27 -5.51
C TYR A 95 6.43 3.62 -6.78
N ARG A 96 5.28 2.99 -7.03
CA ARG A 96 4.41 3.39 -8.14
C ARG A 96 4.02 4.87 -8.05
N PRO A 97 3.97 5.60 -9.18
CA PRO A 97 3.53 6.98 -9.21
C PRO A 97 2.15 7.16 -8.58
N ILE A 98 1.99 8.20 -7.77
CA ILE A 98 0.71 8.53 -7.14
C ILE A 98 -0.15 9.29 -8.14
N VAL A 99 -1.33 8.75 -8.47
CA VAL A 99 -2.32 9.43 -9.30
C VAL A 99 -3.14 10.37 -8.42
N GLU A 100 -2.89 11.66 -8.54
CA GLU A 100 -3.70 12.69 -7.86
C GLU A 100 -5.00 12.94 -8.65
N PRO A 101 -6.21 12.76 -8.07
CA PRO A 101 -7.47 13.00 -8.76
C PRO A 101 -7.63 14.49 -9.12
N LYS A 102 -7.96 14.78 -10.38
CA LYS A 102 -8.06 16.14 -10.94
C LYS A 102 -9.29 16.29 -11.83
N GLY A 103 -9.88 17.48 -11.82
CA GLY A 103 -11.10 17.76 -12.60
C GLY A 103 -12.29 16.94 -12.07
N PHE A 104 -12.83 17.32 -10.91
CA PHE A 104 -14.02 16.65 -10.37
C PHE A 104 -15.20 16.78 -11.34
N LEU A 105 -15.84 15.66 -11.66
CA LEU A 105 -16.96 15.60 -12.59
C LEU A 105 -18.30 15.47 -11.87
N LYS A 106 -18.45 14.41 -11.05
CA LYS A 106 -19.72 14.06 -10.38
C LYS A 106 -19.55 12.99 -9.31
N ASN A 107 -20.60 12.74 -8.55
CA ASN A 107 -20.72 11.56 -7.69
C ASN A 107 -21.65 10.55 -8.37
N ILE A 108 -21.19 9.32 -8.55
CA ILE A 108 -22.01 8.21 -9.04
C ILE A 108 -22.56 7.46 -7.81
N PRO A 109 -23.87 7.48 -7.58
CA PRO A 109 -24.45 6.74 -6.46
C PRO A 109 -24.30 5.24 -6.69
N LEU A 110 -23.76 4.53 -5.69
CA LEU A 110 -23.66 3.07 -5.71
C LEU A 110 -24.64 2.46 -4.71
N LEU A 111 -24.70 3.01 -3.49
CA LEU A 111 -25.59 2.60 -2.40
C LEU A 111 -25.63 1.07 -2.19
N LYS A 112 -24.43 0.46 -2.17
CA LYS A 112 -24.29 -0.97 -1.94
C LYS A 112 -23.65 -1.23 -0.59
N SER A 113 -24.12 -2.28 0.07
CA SER A 113 -23.62 -2.71 1.36
C SER A 113 -23.54 -4.22 1.45
N PHE A 114 -22.75 -4.66 2.42
CA PHE A 114 -22.55 -6.04 2.78
C PHE A 114 -22.46 -6.14 4.31
N GLU A 115 -23.10 -7.12 4.92
CA GLU A 115 -23.11 -7.30 6.37
C GLU A 115 -22.52 -8.65 6.75
N LYS A 116 -21.59 -8.64 7.71
CA LYS A 116 -21.00 -9.86 8.27
C LYS A 116 -20.37 -9.60 9.63
N ASP A 117 -20.49 -10.56 10.55
CA ASP A 117 -19.80 -10.55 11.85
C ASP A 117 -20.00 -9.24 12.64
N ASN A 118 -21.25 -8.75 12.68
CA ASN A 118 -21.65 -7.48 13.31
C ASN A 118 -20.97 -6.22 12.73
N LYS A 119 -20.45 -6.31 11.50
CA LYS A 119 -19.92 -5.19 10.74
C LYS A 119 -20.78 -4.95 9.49
N PHE A 120 -21.09 -3.70 9.26
CA PHE A 120 -21.77 -3.18 8.07
C PHE A 120 -20.74 -2.51 7.17
N TYR A 121 -20.46 -3.12 6.02
CA TYR A 121 -19.56 -2.59 5.00
C TYR A 121 -20.39 -1.85 3.96
N SER A 122 -20.00 -0.64 3.58
CA SER A 122 -20.74 0.10 2.56
C SER A 122 -19.88 0.99 1.68
N VAL A 123 -20.31 1.12 0.43
CA VAL A 123 -19.83 2.14 -0.51
C VAL A 123 -21.06 2.91 -1.00
N THR A 124 -21.15 4.17 -0.60
CA THR A 124 -22.35 5.00 -0.85
C THR A 124 -22.32 5.62 -2.24
N PHE A 125 -21.17 6.17 -2.64
CA PHE A 125 -20.94 6.74 -3.97
C PHE A 125 -19.47 6.62 -4.37
N VAL A 126 -19.22 6.71 -5.68
CA VAL A 126 -17.89 6.87 -6.26
C VAL A 126 -17.75 8.32 -6.72
N ARG A 127 -16.67 9.00 -6.31
CA ARG A 127 -16.37 10.34 -6.81
C ARG A 127 -15.62 10.20 -8.12
N GLN A 128 -16.16 10.81 -9.17
CA GLN A 128 -15.60 10.75 -10.50
C GLN A 128 -14.74 11.98 -10.78
N PHE A 129 -13.52 11.76 -11.25
CA PHE A 129 -12.60 12.77 -11.75
C PHE A 129 -12.24 12.43 -13.20
N GLU A 130 -11.68 13.40 -13.93
CA GLU A 130 -11.28 13.21 -15.33
C GLU A 130 -10.24 12.08 -15.48
N ASN A 131 -9.30 11.98 -14.54
CA ASN A 131 -8.18 11.04 -14.61
C ASN A 131 -8.28 9.84 -13.65
N ALA A 132 -9.24 9.84 -12.72
CA ALA A 132 -9.33 8.83 -11.66
C ALA A 132 -10.73 8.73 -11.05
N SER A 133 -10.95 7.71 -10.24
CA SER A 133 -12.11 7.60 -9.37
C SER A 133 -11.70 7.44 -7.92
N VAL A 134 -12.50 7.98 -7.01
CA VAL A 134 -12.27 7.82 -5.57
C VAL A 134 -13.41 7.01 -4.97
N VAL A 135 -13.06 5.90 -4.33
CA VAL A 135 -13.98 4.98 -3.65
C VAL A 135 -13.76 5.11 -2.14
N HIS A 136 -14.85 5.27 -1.39
CA HIS A 136 -14.82 5.28 0.07
C HIS A 136 -15.52 4.03 0.59
N LEU A 137 -14.76 3.15 1.26
CA LEU A 137 -15.30 2.03 2.01
C LEU A 137 -15.57 2.50 3.44
N ASN A 138 -16.81 2.35 3.90
CA ASN A 138 -17.20 2.58 5.29
C ASN A 138 -17.46 1.24 5.96
N ILE A 139 -17.06 1.11 7.22
CA ILE A 139 -17.25 -0.07 8.05
C ILE A 139 -17.81 0.38 9.39
N ASP A 140 -19.05 0.01 9.67
CA ASP A 140 -19.75 0.35 10.92
C ASP A 140 -19.98 -0.90 11.76
N ARG A 141 -19.58 -0.87 13.03
CA ARG A 141 -19.87 -1.95 13.98
C ARG A 141 -21.25 -1.76 14.60
N ILE A 142 -22.01 -2.84 14.70
CA ILE A 142 -23.40 -2.82 15.17
C ILE A 142 -23.49 -3.12 16.70
N SER A 143 -22.39 -3.46 17.39
CA SER A 143 -22.41 -3.89 18.81
C SER A 143 -22.34 -2.75 19.85
N SER A 144 -22.98 -2.99 21.01
CA SER A 144 -23.26 -2.01 22.07
C SER A 144 -22.31 -2.03 23.28
N ASP A 145 -21.31 -2.92 23.33
CA ASP A 145 -20.40 -3.03 24.49
C ASP A 145 -19.06 -2.33 24.22
N GLU A 146 -19.07 -1.00 24.38
CA GLU A 146 -17.99 -0.09 24.00
C GLU A 146 -16.69 -0.20 24.81
N MET A 147 -16.64 -0.92 25.94
CA MET A 147 -15.50 -0.86 26.88
C MET A 147 -14.47 -1.98 26.77
N PHE A 148 -14.80 -3.18 26.30
CA PHE A 148 -13.88 -4.33 26.37
C PHE A 148 -13.07 -4.60 25.09
N GLU A 149 -13.43 -4.02 23.95
CA GLU A 149 -12.83 -4.37 22.65
C GLU A 149 -11.75 -3.41 22.13
N TRP A 150 -11.48 -2.28 22.80
CA TRP A 150 -10.46 -1.33 22.32
C TRP A 150 -9.04 -1.91 22.30
N HIS A 151 -8.72 -2.78 23.27
CA HIS A 151 -7.40 -3.41 23.39
C HIS A 151 -7.23 -4.66 22.50
N GLN A 152 -8.29 -5.14 21.85
CA GLN A 152 -8.27 -6.30 20.94
C GLN A 152 -8.59 -5.93 19.50
N ARG A 153 -8.45 -4.64 19.14
CA ARG A 153 -8.62 -4.22 17.75
C ARG A 153 -7.48 -4.80 16.93
N GLU A 154 -7.76 -5.91 16.26
CA GLU A 154 -6.96 -6.31 15.12
C GLU A 154 -7.07 -5.18 14.09
N HIS A 155 -5.98 -4.43 13.94
CA HIS A 155 -5.87 -3.48 12.85
C HIS A 155 -5.92 -4.29 11.55
N THR A 156 -6.88 -3.96 10.70
CA THR A 156 -7.00 -4.58 9.38
C THR A 156 -6.77 -3.54 8.31
N TYR A 157 -6.22 -4.01 7.20
CA TYR A 157 -5.98 -3.25 5.99
C TYR A 157 -6.80 -3.87 4.87
N PHE A 158 -7.30 -3.04 3.97
CA PHE A 158 -8.07 -3.50 2.81
C PHE A 158 -7.36 -3.12 1.53
N GLU A 159 -7.30 -4.05 0.59
CA GLU A 159 -7.02 -3.74 -0.81
C GLU A 159 -8.31 -3.73 -1.60
N LEU A 160 -8.39 -2.82 -2.58
CA LEU A 160 -9.45 -2.79 -3.56
C LEU A 160 -8.91 -3.33 -4.88
N SER A 161 -9.71 -4.16 -5.55
CA SER A 161 -9.50 -4.51 -6.95
C SER A 161 -10.81 -4.31 -7.72
N ILE A 162 -10.69 -3.90 -8.98
CA ILE A 162 -11.84 -3.70 -9.87
C ILE A 162 -11.92 -4.87 -10.84
N VAL A 163 -13.04 -5.58 -10.81
CA VAL A 163 -13.35 -6.60 -11.81
C VAL A 163 -14.33 -5.98 -12.80
N GLY A 164 -13.87 -5.71 -14.02
CA GLY A 164 -14.68 -5.13 -15.09
C GLY A 164 -14.18 -5.52 -16.49
N GLU A 165 -14.91 -5.14 -17.52
CA GLU A 165 -14.61 -5.56 -18.89
C GLU A 165 -13.39 -4.81 -19.48
N GLY A 166 -12.39 -5.58 -19.91
CA GLY A 166 -11.34 -5.14 -20.85
C GLY A 166 -10.36 -4.07 -20.37
N THR A 167 -10.47 -3.61 -19.12
CA THR A 167 -9.64 -2.54 -18.56
C THR A 167 -8.96 -3.01 -17.28
N HIS A 168 -7.64 -2.86 -17.22
CA HIS A 168 -6.89 -3.05 -15.99
C HIS A 168 -6.91 -1.75 -15.20
N TYR A 169 -7.24 -1.83 -13.91
CA TYR A 169 -7.29 -0.68 -13.01
C TYR A 169 -6.21 -0.82 -11.95
N ASP A 170 -5.40 0.22 -11.81
CA ASP A 170 -4.55 0.40 -10.64
C ASP A 170 -5.39 0.96 -9.50
N CYS A 171 -5.28 0.33 -8.32
CA CYS A 171 -6.06 0.67 -7.14
C CYS A 171 -5.11 0.92 -5.98
N ARG A 172 -5.11 2.14 -5.46
CA ARG A 172 -4.23 2.55 -4.35
C ARG A 172 -5.08 2.89 -3.13
N ASN A 173 -4.76 2.27 -2.00
CA ASN A 173 -5.30 2.67 -0.70
C ASN A 173 -4.56 3.93 -0.23
N GLU A 174 -5.28 5.02 0.01
CA GLU A 174 -4.77 6.30 0.50
C GLU A 174 -4.73 6.41 2.03
N GLY A 175 -5.06 5.31 2.70
CA GLY A 175 -5.20 5.24 4.14
C GLY A 175 -6.66 5.26 4.57
N GLY A 176 -6.81 5.20 5.89
CA GLY A 176 -8.09 5.10 6.53
C GLY A 176 -8.02 5.57 7.97
N GLY A 177 -9.18 5.96 8.48
CA GLY A 177 -9.33 6.47 9.84
C GLY A 177 -10.63 5.96 10.43
N GLY A 178 -10.64 5.78 11.74
CA GLY A 178 -11.81 5.29 12.42
C GLY A 178 -11.85 5.68 13.89
N SER A 179 -13.06 5.85 14.39
CA SER A 179 -13.32 6.06 15.81
C SER A 179 -14.70 5.53 16.17
N ARG A 180 -14.88 5.09 17.43
CA ARG A 180 -16.18 4.72 18.01
C ARG A 180 -17.01 3.76 17.14
N GLY A 181 -16.37 2.71 16.63
CA GLY A 181 -17.05 1.67 15.84
C GLY A 181 -17.23 1.99 14.36
N HIS A 182 -16.89 3.19 13.91
CA HIS A 182 -16.82 3.53 12.49
C HIS A 182 -15.37 3.54 12.01
N GLU A 183 -15.10 2.89 10.89
CA GLU A 183 -13.82 2.89 10.18
C GLU A 183 -14.07 3.22 8.71
N SER A 184 -13.18 3.98 8.09
CA SER A 184 -13.28 4.35 6.68
C SER A 184 -11.94 4.21 5.98
N PHE A 185 -11.96 3.77 4.72
CA PHE A 185 -10.79 3.68 3.85
C PHE A 185 -11.05 4.42 2.54
N THR A 186 -10.04 5.12 2.05
CA THR A 186 -10.10 5.84 0.77
C THR A 186 -9.24 5.14 -0.26
N PHE A 187 -9.79 4.92 -1.45
CA PHE A 187 -9.08 4.30 -2.56
C PHE A 187 -9.11 5.20 -3.79
N ILE A 188 -7.97 5.34 -4.45
CA ILE A 188 -7.85 5.96 -5.77
C ILE A 188 -7.76 4.85 -6.81
N VAL A 189 -8.60 4.94 -7.84
CA VAL A 189 -8.68 3.99 -8.95
C VAL A 189 -8.32 4.71 -10.25
N SER A 190 -7.36 4.17 -11.00
CA SER A 190 -6.89 4.71 -12.27
C SER A 190 -6.83 3.61 -13.34
N PRO A 191 -7.37 3.83 -14.56
CA PRO A 191 -8.07 5.03 -14.99
C PRO A 191 -9.44 5.21 -14.31
N SER A 192 -10.08 6.35 -14.56
CA SER A 192 -11.46 6.65 -14.19
C SER A 192 -12.40 5.47 -14.48
N LEU A 193 -13.15 5.00 -13.46
CA LEU A 193 -14.23 4.03 -13.60
C LEU A 193 -15.31 4.53 -14.56
N PRO A 194 -16.03 3.63 -15.25
CA PRO A 194 -17.15 4.01 -16.11
C PRO A 194 -18.36 4.42 -15.28
N ASP A 195 -19.20 5.29 -15.83
CA ASP A 195 -20.45 5.75 -15.19
C ASP A 195 -21.44 4.61 -14.89
N ASP A 196 -21.42 3.58 -15.73
CA ASP A 196 -22.31 2.43 -15.62
C ASP A 196 -21.75 1.42 -14.61
N ILE A 197 -22.30 1.46 -13.39
CA ILE A 197 -21.94 0.61 -12.27
C ILE A 197 -22.12 -0.90 -12.54
N SER A 198 -22.87 -1.28 -13.57
CA SER A 198 -23.04 -2.70 -13.93
C SER A 198 -21.80 -3.29 -14.61
N LYS A 199 -20.90 -2.43 -15.11
CA LYS A 199 -19.70 -2.82 -15.85
C LYS A 199 -18.52 -3.20 -14.96
N TYR A 200 -18.63 -3.01 -13.66
CA TYR A 200 -17.56 -3.34 -12.73
C TYR A 200 -18.09 -3.79 -11.37
N LYS A 201 -17.21 -4.47 -10.63
CA LYS A 201 -17.42 -4.88 -9.25
C LYS A 201 -16.23 -4.43 -8.42
N LEU A 202 -16.51 -3.95 -7.21
CA LEU A 202 -15.51 -3.59 -6.22
C LEU A 202 -15.23 -4.82 -5.37
N VAL A 203 -14.01 -5.35 -5.44
CA VAL A 203 -13.61 -6.53 -4.66
C VAL A 203 -12.63 -6.07 -3.60
N PHE A 204 -13.03 -6.21 -2.34
CA PHE A 204 -12.23 -5.85 -1.18
C PHE A 204 -11.62 -7.09 -0.56
N LYS A 205 -10.31 -7.08 -0.33
CA LYS A 205 -9.56 -8.16 0.34
C LYS A 205 -8.97 -7.63 1.64
N GLU A 206 -9.20 -8.36 2.73
CA GLU A 206 -8.70 -7.99 4.05
C GLU A 206 -7.33 -8.63 4.35
N TYR A 207 -6.48 -7.83 4.98
CA TYR A 207 -5.15 -8.19 5.40
C TYR A 207 -4.93 -7.84 6.87
N LYS A 208 -4.17 -8.69 7.58
CA LYS A 208 -3.67 -8.37 8.92
C LYS A 208 -2.41 -7.52 8.82
N VAL A 209 -2.37 -6.41 9.53
CA VAL A 209 -1.14 -5.64 9.73
C VAL A 209 -0.35 -6.18 10.93
N PRO A 210 0.98 -5.96 11.01
CA PRO A 210 1.83 -5.23 10.06
C PRO A 210 2.27 -6.04 8.84
N PHE A 211 2.12 -7.37 8.85
CA PHE A 211 2.75 -8.25 7.85
C PHE A 211 1.95 -8.46 6.56
N GLN A 212 0.91 -7.65 6.32
CA GLN A 212 0.01 -7.72 5.16
C GLN A 212 -0.34 -9.17 4.80
N LYS A 213 -0.70 -9.99 5.80
CA LYS A 213 -1.07 -11.38 5.57
C LYS A 213 -2.55 -11.42 5.19
N PRO A 214 -2.93 -12.01 4.03
CA PRO A 214 -4.34 -12.16 3.69
C PRO A 214 -5.06 -12.91 4.81
N THR A 215 -6.21 -12.39 5.26
CA THR A 215 -7.05 -13.13 6.22
C THR A 215 -7.85 -14.23 5.55
N GLY A 216 -7.87 -14.24 4.22
CA GLY A 216 -8.80 -15.05 3.42
C GLY A 216 -10.20 -14.44 3.35
N TYR A 217 -10.42 -13.29 3.97
CA TYR A 217 -11.68 -12.59 3.90
C TYR A 217 -11.72 -11.65 2.69
N GLU A 218 -12.66 -11.91 1.81
CA GLU A 218 -12.91 -11.16 0.58
C GLU A 218 -14.42 -10.95 0.44
N PHE A 219 -14.82 -9.76 0.00
CA PHE A 219 -16.22 -9.47 -0.29
C PHE A 219 -16.34 -8.56 -1.51
N VAL A 220 -17.51 -8.61 -2.15
CA VAL A 220 -17.80 -7.90 -3.39
C VAL A 220 -18.95 -6.93 -3.16
N ILE A 221 -18.74 -5.69 -3.60
CA ILE A 221 -19.74 -4.62 -3.66
C ILE A 221 -19.96 -4.26 -5.13
#